data_AF-A0A838DB28-F1
#
_entry.id   AF-A0A838DB28-F1
#
_cell.length_a   1.000
_cell.length_b   1.000
_cell.length_c   1.000
_cell.angle_alpha   90.00
_cell.angle_beta   90.00
_cell.angle_gamma   90.00
#
_symmetry.space_group_name_H-M   'P 1'
#
loop_
_entity.id
_entity.type
_entity.pdbx_description
1 polymer ?
#
loop_
_entity_poly.entity_id
_entity_poly.type
_entity_poly.pdbx_seq_one_letter_code
_entity_poly.pdbx_strand_id
1 'polypeptide(L)'
;PETKRKAVLIQSEMDVDADGSDSDRLPAGSGVSPHFQPYTSYRWAKKTSNPSAYLPFLEERIKTYETEAAAKTTSAARKSELKGAIASARDGIDQLKKFSFLIGATDPFIVIPGGFTKVEGAKVGDYALVVADDRVYPALVGDVGPADKAGEASLRIAKEINETATPYNRPVSDLKVTYLIFPGTADAPWGPPDLDKIHARCEELVKEIGGTGAPLHRWVDIIPTPTPTPTPTPTPTPTPTPTPTPTPTPTATATPTASPTASPDASASPAPTFAFPLPSPSASGSPTATATAAPKATATPSPTPKASPTPSPTPKTSPTSSPKKPG
;
A
#
# COMPACT_ATOMS: atom_id res chain seq x y z
N PRO A 1 -20.97 10.82 25.78
CA PRO A 1 -21.41 9.40 25.81
C PRO A 1 -21.11 8.78 27.19
N GLU A 2 -21.88 7.80 27.64
CA GLU A 2 -21.65 7.10 28.93
C GLU A 2 -20.24 6.49 29.00
N THR A 3 -19.73 6.05 27.85
CA THR A 3 -18.38 5.48 27.67
C THR A 3 -17.24 6.46 27.93
N LYS A 4 -17.52 7.77 27.98
CA LYS A 4 -16.52 8.87 28.02
C LYS A 4 -15.52 8.83 26.86
N ARG A 5 -15.80 8.08 25.78
CA ARG A 5 -14.98 8.07 24.57
C ARG A 5 -14.87 9.48 24.01
N LYS A 6 -13.63 9.95 23.88
CA LYS A 6 -13.30 11.18 23.17
C LYS A 6 -13.26 10.89 21.67
N ALA A 7 -13.75 11.84 20.89
CA ALA A 7 -13.59 11.88 19.45
C ALA A 7 -13.32 13.31 19.02
N VAL A 8 -12.54 13.46 17.96
CA VAL A 8 -12.27 14.76 17.33
C VAL A 8 -13.07 14.79 16.04
N LEU A 9 -13.92 15.80 15.90
CA LEU A 9 -14.75 16.00 14.72
C LEU A 9 -14.21 17.19 13.92
N ILE A 10 -13.99 16.98 12.63
CA ILE A 10 -13.63 18.03 11.68
C ILE A 10 -14.65 17.99 10.55
N GLN A 11 -15.23 19.13 10.21
CA GLN A 11 -16.12 19.26 9.06
C GLN A 11 -15.43 20.13 8.01
N SER A 12 -15.26 19.59 6.80
CA SER A 12 -14.48 20.22 5.72
C SER A 12 -14.98 19.80 4.34
N GLU A 13 -14.35 20.33 3.30
CA GLU A 13 -14.34 19.71 1.97
C GLU A 13 -13.46 18.44 1.97
N MET A 14 -13.23 17.85 0.80
CA MET A 14 -12.26 16.76 0.67
C MET A 14 -11.29 17.02 -0.48
N ASP A 15 -10.04 17.31 -0.16
CA ASP A 15 -8.87 17.16 -1.01
C ASP A 15 -8.34 15.72 -1.01
N VAL A 16 -7.47 15.45 -1.98
CA VAL A 16 -6.99 14.10 -2.30
C VAL A 16 -5.51 13.97 -1.98
N ASP A 17 -5.20 13.03 -1.10
CA ASP A 17 -3.86 12.54 -0.85
C ASP A 17 -3.60 11.29 -1.71
N ALA A 18 -2.60 11.37 -2.58
CA ALA A 18 -2.14 10.26 -3.41
C ALA A 18 -0.69 9.84 -3.09
N ASP A 19 -0.17 10.31 -1.96
CA ASP A 19 1.17 10.02 -1.48
C ASP A 19 1.28 8.58 -0.98
N GLY A 20 2.53 8.20 -0.75
CA GLY A 20 2.91 6.94 -0.14
C GLY A 20 3.28 5.85 -1.14
N SER A 21 3.98 4.84 -0.64
CA SER A 21 4.53 3.75 -1.43
C SER A 21 4.83 2.52 -0.57
N ASP A 22 4.64 1.33 -1.15
CA ASP A 22 5.01 0.08 -0.49
C ASP A 22 5.58 -0.93 -1.48
N SER A 23 6.89 -1.16 -1.41
CA SER A 23 7.61 -2.11 -2.27
C SER A 23 7.44 -3.58 -1.86
N ASP A 24 6.89 -3.83 -0.67
CA ASP A 24 6.59 -5.18 -0.20
C ASP A 24 5.22 -5.65 -0.71
N ARG A 25 4.27 -4.72 -0.86
CA ARG A 25 2.89 -5.02 -1.33
C ARG A 25 2.69 -4.82 -2.82
N LEU A 26 3.35 -3.84 -3.44
CA LEU A 26 3.16 -3.55 -4.86
C LEU A 26 4.23 -4.20 -5.75
N PRO A 27 3.88 -4.62 -6.98
CA PRO A 27 4.85 -5.08 -7.97
C PRO A 27 5.93 -4.03 -8.26
N ALA A 28 7.14 -4.48 -8.55
CA ALA A 28 8.25 -3.59 -8.91
C ALA A 28 7.87 -2.66 -10.07
N GLY A 29 8.13 -1.35 -9.91
CA GLY A 29 7.87 -0.33 -10.93
C GLY A 29 6.43 0.20 -10.98
N SER A 30 5.51 -0.31 -10.16
CA SER A 30 4.14 0.23 -10.06
C SER A 30 4.07 1.42 -9.09
N GLY A 31 3.12 2.33 -9.33
CA GLY A 31 2.74 3.37 -8.36
C GLY A 31 3.70 4.57 -8.22
N VAL A 32 4.54 4.86 -9.21
CA VAL A 32 5.41 6.06 -9.19
C VAL A 32 4.66 7.28 -9.74
N SER A 33 4.55 8.33 -8.94
CA SER A 33 4.10 9.65 -9.38
C SER A 33 5.23 10.68 -9.26
N PRO A 34 5.44 11.55 -10.27
CA PRO A 34 6.40 12.65 -10.14
C PRO A 34 5.90 13.80 -9.24
N HIS A 35 4.60 13.83 -8.92
CA HIS A 35 3.95 14.93 -8.21
C HIS A 35 3.63 14.62 -6.74
N PHE A 36 3.56 13.34 -6.39
CA PHE A 36 3.21 12.86 -5.05
C PHE A 36 4.44 12.31 -4.34
N GLN A 37 4.49 12.48 -3.02
CA GLN A 37 5.60 11.98 -2.24
C GLN A 37 5.46 10.48 -2.04
N PRO A 38 6.55 9.72 -1.99
CA PRO A 38 6.47 8.28 -1.72
C PRO A 38 6.31 7.96 -0.23
N TYR A 39 6.10 8.97 0.62
CA TYR A 39 6.09 8.87 2.07
C TYR A 39 4.75 9.32 2.63
N THR A 40 4.26 8.58 3.61
CA THR A 40 3.25 9.05 4.57
C THR A 40 3.84 9.06 5.97
N SER A 41 3.24 9.77 6.92
CA SER A 41 3.68 9.74 8.31
C SER A 41 3.50 8.35 8.94
N TYR A 42 2.44 7.63 8.58
CA TYR A 42 2.24 6.23 8.97
C TYR A 42 3.17 5.33 8.15
N ARG A 43 4.06 4.61 8.83
CA ARG A 43 5.07 3.75 8.20
C ARG A 43 5.46 2.57 9.08
N TRP A 44 5.88 1.47 8.48
CA TRP A 44 6.34 0.28 9.19
C TRP A 44 7.62 -0.28 8.56
N ALA A 45 8.35 -1.10 9.31
CA ALA A 45 9.60 -1.69 8.83
C ALA A 45 9.35 -2.60 7.61
N LYS A 46 10.20 -2.49 6.60
CA LYS A 46 10.16 -3.37 5.44
C LYS A 46 10.43 -4.82 5.83
N LYS A 47 9.76 -5.73 5.14
CA LYS A 47 9.91 -7.17 5.26
C LYS A 47 10.79 -7.75 4.17
N THR A 48 10.90 -7.08 3.02
CA THR A 48 11.69 -7.55 1.88
C THR A 48 12.83 -6.60 1.53
N SER A 49 13.78 -7.09 0.73
CA SER A 49 14.85 -6.29 0.13
C SER A 49 14.43 -5.63 -1.19
N ASN A 50 13.14 -5.67 -1.55
CA ASN A 50 12.66 -5.09 -2.81
C ASN A 50 12.95 -3.59 -2.85
N PRO A 51 13.64 -3.08 -3.87
CA PRO A 51 13.91 -1.65 -3.98
C PRO A 51 12.62 -0.88 -4.25
N SER A 52 12.50 0.32 -3.66
CA SER A 52 11.39 1.21 -4.00
C SER A 52 11.56 1.73 -5.44
N ALA A 53 10.45 1.78 -6.18
CA ALA A 53 10.40 2.31 -7.53
C ALA A 53 10.76 3.82 -7.60
N TYR A 54 10.73 4.52 -6.46
CA TYR A 54 11.13 5.93 -6.35
C TYR A 54 12.65 6.13 -6.18
N LEU A 55 13.43 5.08 -5.87
CA LEU A 55 14.87 5.21 -5.65
C LEU A 55 15.61 5.81 -6.87
N PRO A 56 15.41 5.33 -8.11
CA PRO A 56 16.12 5.88 -9.26
C PRO A 56 15.82 7.37 -9.48
N PHE A 57 14.58 7.79 -9.25
CA PHE A 57 14.17 9.19 -9.39
C PHE A 57 14.86 10.10 -8.36
N LEU A 58 14.95 9.65 -7.10
CA LEU A 58 15.64 10.43 -6.06
C LEU A 58 17.14 10.50 -6.29
N GLU A 59 17.77 9.41 -6.76
CA GLU A 59 19.19 9.37 -7.12
C GLU A 59 19.50 10.31 -8.29
N GLU A 60 18.67 10.30 -9.34
CA GLU A 60 18.79 11.23 -10.47
C GLU A 60 18.58 12.68 -10.04
N ARG A 61 17.62 12.94 -9.15
CA ARG A 61 17.35 14.28 -8.61
C ARG A 61 18.54 14.81 -7.81
N ILE A 62 19.17 13.97 -6.98
CA ILE A 62 20.41 14.32 -6.27
C ILE A 62 21.51 14.68 -7.26
N LYS A 63 21.75 13.85 -8.27
CA LYS A 63 22.77 14.10 -9.31
C LYS A 63 22.53 15.43 -10.03
N THR A 64 21.27 15.75 -10.33
CA THR A 64 20.87 17.01 -10.97
C THR A 64 21.18 18.19 -10.06
N TYR A 65 20.78 18.12 -8.78
CA TYR A 65 21.05 19.19 -7.81
C TYR A 65 22.53 19.38 -7.52
N GLU A 66 23.31 18.31 -7.46
CA GLU A 66 24.78 18.39 -7.30
C GLU A 66 25.43 19.08 -8.49
N THR A 67 24.97 18.78 -9.71
CA THR A 67 25.44 19.42 -10.94
C THR A 67 25.10 20.92 -10.95
N GLU A 68 23.86 21.28 -10.60
CA GLU A 68 23.44 22.68 -10.49
C GLU A 68 24.22 23.42 -9.40
N ALA A 69 24.46 22.80 -8.24
CA ALA A 69 25.21 23.40 -7.15
C ALA A 69 26.69 23.63 -7.51
N ALA A 70 27.26 22.78 -8.37
CA ALA A 70 28.64 22.90 -8.85
C ALA A 70 28.80 23.98 -9.95
N ALA A 71 27.72 24.40 -10.61
CA ALA A 71 27.79 25.39 -11.67
C ALA A 71 28.25 26.78 -11.15
N LYS A 72 29.10 27.45 -11.93
CA LYS A 72 29.64 28.78 -11.60
C LYS A 72 28.56 29.87 -11.63
N THR A 73 27.50 29.65 -12.39
CA THR A 73 26.36 30.57 -12.56
C THR A 73 25.36 30.52 -11.41
N THR A 74 25.44 29.51 -10.54
CA THR A 74 24.47 29.32 -9.46
C THR A 74 24.77 30.25 -8.28
N SER A 75 23.74 30.98 -7.83
CA SER A 75 23.86 31.92 -6.70
C SER A 75 24.11 31.21 -5.37
N ALA A 76 24.66 31.92 -4.39
CA ALA A 76 24.91 31.37 -3.05
C ALA A 76 23.61 30.93 -2.34
N ALA A 77 22.53 31.71 -2.49
CA ALA A 77 21.22 31.37 -1.94
C ALA A 77 20.69 30.06 -2.55
N ARG A 78 20.77 29.92 -3.88
CA ARG A 78 20.35 28.70 -4.58
C ARG A 78 21.19 27.48 -4.18
N LYS A 79 22.51 27.64 -3.98
CA LYS A 79 23.37 26.57 -3.47
C LYS A 79 22.94 26.09 -2.08
N SER A 80 22.51 27.01 -1.21
CA SER A 80 21.98 26.66 0.11
C SER A 80 20.68 25.87 0.04
N GLU A 81 19.75 26.28 -0.84
CA GLU A 81 18.51 25.54 -1.10
C GLU A 81 18.79 24.14 -1.64
N LEU A 82 19.68 24.03 -2.64
CA LEU A 82 20.07 22.75 -3.25
C LEU A 82 20.70 21.82 -2.21
N LYS A 83 21.54 22.34 -1.32
CA LYS A 83 22.12 21.55 -0.21
C LYS A 83 21.02 20.97 0.69
N GLY A 84 20.02 21.77 1.04
CA GLY A 84 18.84 21.30 1.78
C GLY A 84 18.08 20.22 1.02
N ALA A 85 17.78 20.45 -0.26
CA ALA A 85 17.06 19.52 -1.11
C ALA A 85 17.80 18.18 -1.32
N ILE A 86 19.13 18.21 -1.46
CA ILE A 86 19.98 17.01 -1.53
C ILE A 86 19.91 16.24 -0.21
N ALA A 87 20.01 16.93 0.94
CA ALA A 87 19.92 16.28 2.25
C ALA A 87 18.55 15.61 2.45
N SER A 88 17.46 16.30 2.11
CA SER A 88 16.10 15.74 2.16
C SER A 88 15.92 14.56 1.21
N ALA A 89 16.47 14.60 -0.01
CA ALA A 89 16.40 13.48 -0.94
C ALA A 89 17.19 12.26 -0.44
N ARG A 90 18.35 12.48 0.21
CA ARG A 90 19.15 11.39 0.82
C ARG A 90 18.43 10.75 2.02
N ASP A 91 17.86 11.56 2.91
CA ASP A 91 17.01 11.02 4.00
C ASP A 91 15.84 10.23 3.42
N GLY A 92 15.20 10.75 2.37
CA GLY A 92 14.15 10.04 1.65
C GLY A 92 14.61 8.68 1.11
N ILE A 93 15.80 8.57 0.53
CA ILE A 93 16.37 7.28 0.10
C ILE A 93 16.54 6.34 1.28
N ASP A 94 17.05 6.83 2.42
CA ASP A 94 17.24 6.02 3.62
C ASP A 94 15.91 5.53 4.22
N GLN A 95 14.86 6.35 4.15
CA GLN A 95 13.50 5.98 4.53
C GLN A 95 12.97 4.85 3.63
N LEU A 96 13.05 4.98 2.29
CA LEU A 96 12.56 3.96 1.33
C LEU A 96 13.30 2.62 1.40
N LYS A 97 14.53 2.63 1.91
CA LYS A 97 15.32 1.41 2.17
C LYS A 97 14.87 0.68 3.42
N LYS A 98 14.28 1.38 4.41
CA LYS A 98 13.97 0.83 5.73
C LYS A 98 12.49 0.62 5.98
N PHE A 99 11.63 1.45 5.38
CA PHE A 99 10.21 1.50 5.69
C PHE A 99 9.32 1.35 4.45
N SER A 100 8.14 0.79 4.69
CA SER A 100 6.98 0.84 3.81
C SER A 100 5.96 1.81 4.37
N PHE A 101 5.13 2.37 3.49
CA PHE A 101 4.18 3.44 3.78
C PHE A 101 2.78 3.03 3.34
N LEU A 102 1.77 3.78 3.79
CA LEU A 102 0.45 3.69 3.19
C LEU A 102 0.53 4.07 1.70
N ILE A 103 -0.46 3.71 0.90
CA ILE A 103 -0.54 4.05 -0.51
C ILE A 103 -1.89 4.73 -0.74
N GLY A 104 -1.89 6.01 -1.15
CA GLY A 104 -3.12 6.79 -1.35
C GLY A 104 -4.16 6.12 -2.24
N ALA A 105 -3.70 5.40 -3.27
CA ALA A 105 -4.57 4.68 -4.21
C ALA A 105 -5.17 3.37 -3.65
N THR A 106 -4.59 2.77 -2.60
CA THR A 106 -4.99 1.44 -2.12
C THR A 106 -5.35 1.37 -0.66
N ASP A 107 -4.95 2.31 0.18
CA ASP A 107 -5.20 2.26 1.63
C ASP A 107 -6.19 3.35 2.04
N PRO A 108 -7.21 3.04 2.86
CA PRO A 108 -8.15 4.03 3.35
C PRO A 108 -7.55 4.81 4.53
N PHE A 109 -7.15 6.06 4.30
CA PHE A 109 -6.62 6.91 5.34
C PHE A 109 -7.03 8.37 5.17
N ILE A 110 -6.86 9.14 6.24
CA ILE A 110 -7.06 10.59 6.28
C ILE A 110 -5.77 11.31 6.67
N VAL A 111 -5.73 12.59 6.33
CA VAL A 111 -4.64 13.50 6.71
C VAL A 111 -5.17 14.47 7.75
N ILE A 112 -4.49 14.56 8.88
CA ILE A 112 -4.85 15.52 9.92
C ILE A 112 -3.98 16.77 9.82
N PRO A 113 -4.51 17.98 10.08
CA PRO A 113 -3.69 19.18 10.09
C PRO A 113 -2.68 19.11 11.25
N GLY A 114 -1.44 19.53 11.02
CA GLY A 114 -0.38 19.47 12.03
C GLY A 114 -0.72 20.11 13.39
N GLY A 115 -1.60 21.12 13.42
CA GLY A 115 -2.08 21.74 14.67
C GLY A 115 -2.87 20.77 15.57
N PHE A 116 -3.62 19.84 14.99
CA PHE A 116 -4.48 18.90 15.73
C PHE A 116 -3.68 17.84 16.49
N THR A 117 -2.46 17.53 16.03
CA THR A 117 -1.57 16.56 16.72
C THR A 117 -1.16 17.00 18.12
N LYS A 118 -1.17 18.31 18.38
CA LYS A 118 -0.72 18.91 19.64
C LYS A 118 -1.87 19.25 20.58
N VAL A 119 -2.98 19.75 20.04
CA VAL A 119 -4.09 20.32 20.83
C VAL A 119 -5.18 19.29 21.12
N GLU A 120 -5.53 18.48 20.11
CA GLU A 120 -6.70 17.60 20.17
C GLU A 120 -6.34 16.12 20.45
N GLY A 121 -5.04 15.81 20.50
CA GLY A 121 -4.53 14.50 20.85
C GLY A 121 -4.63 13.44 19.76
N ALA A 122 -5.17 13.77 18.58
CA ALA A 122 -5.17 12.92 17.40
C ALA A 122 -3.73 12.61 16.96
N LYS A 123 -3.43 11.34 16.69
CA LYS A 123 -2.10 10.90 16.29
C LYS A 123 -2.17 10.03 15.05
N VAL A 124 -1.06 9.99 14.33
CA VAL A 124 -0.84 9.03 13.25
C VAL A 124 -1.09 7.61 13.78
N GLY A 125 -1.84 6.83 13.02
CA GLY A 125 -2.27 5.48 13.34
C GLY A 125 -3.58 5.38 14.10
N ASP A 126 -4.13 6.47 14.64
CA ASP A 126 -5.47 6.43 15.25
C ASP A 126 -6.52 6.03 14.22
N TYR A 127 -7.56 5.33 14.67
CA TYR A 127 -8.70 5.00 13.83
C TYR A 127 -9.56 6.23 13.58
N ALA A 128 -10.12 6.32 12.38
CA ALA A 128 -10.96 7.41 11.95
C ALA A 128 -12.13 6.92 11.09
N LEU A 129 -13.16 7.74 11.00
CA LEU A 129 -14.25 7.60 10.05
C LEU A 129 -14.31 8.85 9.17
N VAL A 130 -14.60 8.64 7.90
CA VAL A 130 -15.02 9.70 6.98
C VAL A 130 -16.49 9.51 6.70
N VAL A 131 -17.31 10.53 6.93
CA VAL A 131 -18.73 10.53 6.61
C VAL A 131 -18.94 11.52 5.48
N ALA A 132 -19.47 11.02 4.37
CA ALA A 132 -19.85 11.82 3.22
C ALA A 132 -21.20 11.31 2.74
N ASP A 133 -22.15 12.24 2.60
CA ASP A 133 -23.57 11.95 2.37
C ASP A 133 -24.07 10.93 3.42
N ASP A 134 -24.72 9.84 2.99
CA ASP A 134 -25.26 8.79 3.87
C ASP A 134 -24.28 7.60 4.06
N ARG A 135 -23.00 7.78 3.71
CA ARG A 135 -21.98 6.71 3.74
C ARG A 135 -20.90 6.99 4.77
N VAL A 136 -20.44 5.93 5.44
CA VAL A 136 -19.40 5.99 6.47
C VAL A 136 -18.23 5.10 6.07
N TYR A 137 -17.06 5.70 5.92
CA TYR A 137 -15.85 5.06 5.44
C TYR A 137 -14.85 4.89 6.58
N PRO A 138 -14.56 3.65 7.02
CA PRO A 138 -13.56 3.41 8.05
C PRO A 138 -12.15 3.62 7.51
N ALA A 139 -11.29 4.28 8.28
CA ALA A 139 -9.98 4.72 7.84
C ALA A 139 -8.98 4.77 9.02
N LEU A 140 -7.72 5.02 8.69
CA LEU A 140 -6.67 5.36 9.65
C LEU A 140 -6.27 6.84 9.50
N VAL A 141 -5.74 7.44 10.56
CA VAL A 141 -4.94 8.66 10.43
C VAL A 141 -3.59 8.27 9.82
N GLY A 142 -3.46 8.50 8.52
CA GLY A 142 -2.31 8.04 7.73
C GLY A 142 -1.20 9.07 7.60
N ASP A 143 -1.57 10.34 7.58
CA ASP A 143 -0.59 11.41 7.40
C ASP A 143 -0.91 12.68 8.21
N VAL A 144 0.08 13.58 8.26
CA VAL A 144 -0.02 14.88 8.90
C VAL A 144 0.31 15.98 7.89
N GLY A 145 -0.71 16.74 7.53
CA GLY A 145 -0.59 17.84 6.57
C GLY A 145 -0.22 19.17 7.23
N PRO A 146 -0.12 20.24 6.41
CA PRO A 146 0.02 21.61 6.89
C PRO A 146 -1.03 21.98 7.94
N ALA A 147 -0.67 22.84 8.90
CA ALA A 147 -1.55 23.15 10.03
C ALA A 147 -2.80 23.97 9.64
N ASP A 148 -2.76 24.62 8.49
CA ASP A 148 -3.79 25.48 7.91
C ASP A 148 -4.69 24.78 6.89
N LYS A 149 -4.46 23.48 6.61
CA LYS A 149 -5.23 22.68 5.66
C LYS A 149 -5.89 21.50 6.37
N ALA A 150 -7.21 21.42 6.28
CA ALA A 150 -8.01 20.29 6.72
C ALA A 150 -8.77 19.68 5.53
N GLY A 151 -9.42 18.55 5.76
CA GLY A 151 -10.25 17.92 4.74
C GLY A 151 -9.44 17.21 3.67
N GLU A 152 -8.55 16.29 4.04
CA GLU A 152 -7.78 15.53 3.07
C GLU A 152 -7.83 14.04 3.39
N ALA A 153 -8.06 13.23 2.36
CA ALA A 153 -8.23 11.79 2.45
C ALA A 153 -7.55 11.09 1.27
N SER A 154 -7.27 9.80 1.44
CA SER A 154 -6.62 9.02 0.41
C SER A 154 -7.44 8.97 -0.89
N LEU A 155 -6.75 8.91 -2.03
CA LEU A 155 -7.36 8.75 -3.35
C LEU A 155 -8.36 7.59 -3.39
N ARG A 156 -8.12 6.53 -2.60
CA ARG A 156 -9.05 5.42 -2.44
C ARG A 156 -10.41 5.87 -1.89
N ILE A 157 -10.43 6.62 -0.79
CA ILE A 157 -11.67 7.14 -0.21
C ILE A 157 -12.34 8.12 -1.18
N ALA A 158 -11.54 9.01 -1.79
CA ALA A 158 -12.05 9.98 -2.74
C ALA A 158 -12.76 9.33 -3.94
N LYS A 159 -12.17 8.27 -4.52
CA LYS A 159 -12.76 7.52 -5.62
C LYS A 159 -14.04 6.77 -5.23
N GLU A 160 -14.10 6.27 -4.01
CA GLU A 160 -15.29 5.58 -3.51
C GLU A 160 -16.48 6.54 -3.28
N ILE A 161 -16.20 7.80 -2.97
CA ILE A 161 -17.21 8.88 -2.89
C ILE A 161 -17.60 9.36 -4.28
N ASN A 162 -16.62 9.59 -5.16
CA ASN A 162 -16.82 10.05 -6.52
C ASN A 162 -15.83 9.36 -7.46
N GLU A 163 -16.32 8.48 -8.34
CA GLU A 163 -15.48 7.69 -9.25
C GLU A 163 -14.60 8.54 -10.17
N THR A 164 -14.98 9.79 -10.44
CA THR A 164 -14.21 10.73 -11.26
C THR A 164 -13.10 11.45 -10.50
N ALA A 165 -12.95 11.18 -9.20
CA ALA A 165 -11.90 11.76 -8.39
C ALA A 165 -10.52 11.31 -8.89
N THR A 166 -9.62 12.28 -8.95
CA THR A 166 -8.21 12.07 -9.27
C THR A 166 -7.38 12.84 -8.25
N PRO A 167 -6.06 12.63 -8.21
CA PRO A 167 -5.21 13.45 -7.34
C PRO A 167 -5.27 14.96 -7.64
N TYR A 168 -5.84 15.37 -8.77
CA TYR A 168 -6.03 16.78 -9.16
C TYR A 168 -7.51 17.18 -9.27
N ASN A 169 -8.43 16.25 -8.98
CA ASN A 169 -9.87 16.49 -9.05
C ASN A 169 -10.51 15.99 -7.76
N ARG A 170 -10.88 16.94 -6.90
CA ARG A 170 -11.48 16.65 -5.59
C ARG A 170 -12.89 16.05 -5.72
N PRO A 171 -13.27 15.09 -4.86
CA PRO A 171 -14.60 14.49 -4.87
C PRO A 171 -15.69 15.43 -4.33
N VAL A 172 -15.37 16.26 -3.33
CA VAL A 172 -16.33 17.14 -2.64
C VAL A 172 -15.69 18.50 -2.42
N SER A 173 -16.39 19.57 -2.87
CA SER A 173 -15.91 20.95 -2.76
C SER A 173 -16.63 21.78 -1.68
N ASP A 174 -17.73 21.27 -1.14
CA ASP A 174 -18.49 21.91 -0.06
C ASP A 174 -18.05 21.35 1.30
N LEU A 175 -18.31 22.09 2.39
CA LEU A 175 -18.03 21.68 3.78
C LEU A 175 -19.02 20.61 4.30
N LYS A 176 -19.12 19.49 3.59
CA LYS A 176 -20.10 18.41 3.84
C LYS A 176 -19.45 17.10 4.28
N VAL A 177 -18.13 17.02 4.27
CA VAL A 177 -17.41 15.82 4.71
C VAL A 177 -17.09 15.96 6.19
N THR A 178 -17.45 14.95 6.97
CA THR A 178 -17.10 14.87 8.38
C THR A 178 -15.99 13.84 8.59
N TYR A 179 -14.91 14.26 9.23
CA TYR A 179 -13.81 13.42 9.67
C TYR A 179 -13.93 13.25 11.17
N LEU A 180 -14.12 12.00 11.60
CA LEU A 180 -14.26 11.65 13.01
C LEU A 180 -13.07 10.78 13.42
N ILE A 181 -12.17 11.34 14.23
CA ILE A 181 -10.97 10.65 14.70
C ILE A 181 -11.22 10.15 16.12
N PHE A 182 -10.68 8.98 16.46
CA PHE A 182 -10.70 8.43 17.81
C PHE A 182 -9.29 8.47 18.42
N PRO A 183 -8.91 9.53 19.16
CA PRO A 183 -7.57 9.66 19.71
C PRO A 183 -7.15 8.51 20.64
N GLY A 184 -5.87 8.12 20.55
CA GLY A 184 -5.28 7.11 21.42
C GLY A 184 -5.75 5.69 21.12
N THR A 185 -6.10 5.42 19.87
CA THR A 185 -6.57 4.10 19.40
C THR A 185 -5.58 3.43 18.46
N ALA A 186 -4.48 4.12 18.10
CA ALA A 186 -3.41 3.56 17.30
C ALA A 186 -2.86 2.26 17.88
N ASP A 187 -2.78 1.24 17.04
CA ASP A 187 -2.10 -0.01 17.37
C ASP A 187 -0.58 0.18 17.43
N ALA A 188 0.11 -0.71 18.13
CA ALA A 188 1.56 -0.86 18.04
C ALA A 188 1.95 -2.34 18.11
N PRO A 189 2.92 -2.81 17.31
CA PRO A 189 3.65 -2.08 16.27
C PRO A 189 2.76 -1.79 15.03
N TRP A 190 3.15 -0.77 14.25
CA TRP A 190 2.50 -0.49 12.96
C TRP A 190 2.91 -1.52 11.91
N GLY A 191 1.99 -1.78 10.99
CA GLY A 191 2.13 -2.74 9.91
C GLY A 191 1.24 -2.36 8.72
N PRO A 192 1.23 -3.19 7.66
CA PRO A 192 0.32 -2.95 6.54
C PRO A 192 -1.14 -2.93 7.03
N PRO A 193 -1.99 -2.05 6.49
CA PRO A 193 -3.40 -1.96 6.83
C PRO A 193 -4.12 -3.30 6.71
N ASP A 194 -4.76 -3.73 7.81
CA ASP A 194 -5.69 -4.84 7.83
C ASP A 194 -7.12 -4.27 7.71
N LEU A 195 -7.73 -4.41 6.54
CA LEU A 195 -9.01 -3.78 6.20
C LEU A 195 -10.17 -4.29 7.08
N ASP A 196 -10.16 -5.57 7.44
CA ASP A 196 -11.17 -6.16 8.32
C ASP A 196 -11.01 -5.66 9.74
N LYS A 197 -9.77 -5.54 10.22
CA LYS A 197 -9.47 -4.95 11.53
C LYS A 197 -9.87 -3.48 11.58
N ILE A 198 -9.55 -2.69 10.55
CA ILE A 198 -9.96 -1.28 10.48
C ILE A 198 -11.47 -1.16 10.58
N HIS A 199 -12.21 -1.97 9.83
CA HIS A 199 -13.67 -1.97 9.94
C HIS A 199 -14.12 -2.33 11.35
N ALA A 200 -13.67 -3.46 11.91
CA ALA A 200 -14.10 -3.95 13.21
C ALA A 200 -13.83 -2.92 14.33
N ARG A 201 -12.64 -2.34 14.34
CA ARG A 201 -12.24 -1.33 15.34
C ARG A 201 -13.03 -0.04 15.21
N CYS A 202 -13.25 0.45 13.99
CA CYS A 202 -14.09 1.63 13.78
C CYS A 202 -15.54 1.38 14.20
N GLU A 203 -16.07 0.19 13.94
CA GLU A 203 -17.42 -0.20 14.33
C GLU A 203 -17.60 -0.23 15.85
N GLU A 204 -16.63 -0.78 16.59
CA GLU A 204 -16.60 -0.76 18.05
C GLU A 204 -16.56 0.67 18.60
N LEU A 205 -15.60 1.48 18.11
CA LEU A 205 -15.36 2.83 18.59
C LEU A 205 -16.55 3.76 18.34
N VAL A 206 -17.23 3.60 17.20
CA VAL A 206 -18.38 4.46 16.91
C VAL A 206 -19.61 4.06 17.73
N LYS A 207 -19.79 2.77 18.05
CA LYS A 207 -20.84 2.33 18.99
C LYS A 207 -20.65 2.95 20.37
N GLU A 208 -19.41 3.14 20.82
CA GLU A 208 -19.13 3.81 22.10
C GLU A 208 -19.63 5.26 22.16
N ILE A 209 -19.82 5.93 21.02
CA ILE A 209 -20.34 7.31 20.96
C ILE A 209 -21.80 7.41 20.50
N GLY A 210 -22.51 6.28 20.35
CA GLY A 210 -23.92 6.23 19.96
C GLY A 210 -24.19 5.61 18.58
N GLY A 211 -23.15 5.24 17.84
CA GLY A 211 -23.26 4.64 16.51
C GLY A 211 -23.49 5.64 15.37
N THR A 212 -23.51 5.13 14.15
CA THR A 212 -23.62 5.92 12.91
C THR A 212 -25.01 5.95 12.31
N GLY A 213 -25.93 5.06 12.73
CA GLY A 213 -27.22 4.86 12.07
C GLY A 213 -27.15 4.21 10.68
N ALA A 214 -25.98 4.23 10.02
CA ALA A 214 -25.67 3.57 8.75
C ALA A 214 -24.53 2.54 8.91
N PRO A 215 -24.52 1.46 8.11
CA PRO A 215 -23.42 0.50 8.14
C PRO A 215 -22.11 1.14 7.64
N LEU A 216 -20.99 0.71 8.21
CA LEU A 216 -19.66 1.10 7.74
C LEU A 216 -19.37 0.42 6.40
N HIS A 217 -18.68 1.14 5.53
CA HIS A 217 -18.23 0.64 4.24
C HIS A 217 -17.20 -0.48 4.41
N ARG A 218 -17.34 -1.54 3.60
CA ARG A 218 -16.45 -2.71 3.58
C ARG A 218 -15.44 -2.58 2.44
N TRP A 219 -14.20 -2.32 2.81
CA TRP A 219 -13.08 -2.26 1.87
C TRP A 219 -12.68 -3.65 1.38
N VAL A 220 -12.52 -3.80 0.07
CA VAL A 220 -11.93 -5.00 -0.55
C VAL A 220 -10.42 -4.85 -0.73
N ASP A 221 -9.63 -5.91 -0.57
CA ASP A 221 -8.22 -5.84 -0.92
C ASP A 221 -8.06 -5.78 -2.45
N ILE A 222 -7.42 -4.73 -2.94
CA ILE A 222 -7.19 -4.48 -4.38
C ILE A 222 -5.72 -4.62 -4.77
N ILE A 223 -4.87 -5.04 -3.83
CA ILE A 223 -3.46 -5.28 -4.08
C ILE A 223 -3.32 -6.67 -4.70
N PRO A 224 -2.64 -6.80 -5.86
CA PRO A 224 -2.48 -8.10 -6.51
C PRO A 224 -1.67 -9.03 -5.60
N THR A 225 -2.28 -10.15 -5.21
CA THR A 225 -1.57 -11.19 -4.45
C THR A 225 -0.47 -11.80 -5.32
N PRO A 226 0.80 -11.88 -4.87
CA PRO A 226 1.83 -12.54 -5.65
C PRO A 226 1.45 -14.00 -5.89
N THR A 227 1.41 -14.41 -7.15
CA THR A 227 1.17 -15.80 -7.52
C THR A 227 2.32 -16.65 -6.99
N PRO A 228 2.08 -17.75 -6.23
CA PRO A 228 3.16 -18.60 -5.74
C PRO A 228 3.93 -19.18 -6.93
N THR A 229 5.24 -18.95 -6.97
CA THR A 229 6.13 -19.60 -7.95
C THR A 229 6.11 -21.11 -7.67
N PRO A 230 5.86 -21.98 -8.65
CA PRO A 230 5.87 -23.42 -8.43
C PRO A 230 7.25 -23.85 -7.92
N THR A 231 7.27 -24.53 -6.77
CA THR A 231 8.48 -25.11 -6.20
C THR A 231 9.07 -26.12 -7.21
N PRO A 232 10.37 -26.05 -7.54
CA PRO A 232 10.98 -27.05 -8.42
C PRO A 232 10.79 -28.43 -7.79
N THR A 233 10.18 -29.34 -8.52
CA THR A 233 10.01 -30.74 -8.09
C THR A 233 11.41 -31.36 -7.93
N PRO A 234 11.74 -32.00 -6.79
CA PRO A 234 13.03 -32.64 -6.62
C PRO A 234 13.22 -33.71 -7.69
N THR A 235 14.30 -33.60 -8.47
CA THR A 235 14.73 -34.64 -9.40
C THR A 235 15.10 -35.90 -8.60
N PRO A 236 14.55 -37.09 -8.89
CA PRO A 236 14.92 -38.30 -8.17
C PRO A 236 16.42 -38.59 -8.29
N THR A 237 17.10 -38.69 -7.14
CA THR A 237 18.50 -39.10 -7.04
C THR A 237 18.64 -40.59 -7.39
N PRO A 238 19.56 -40.98 -8.29
CA PRO A 238 19.80 -42.40 -8.58
C PRO A 238 20.29 -43.13 -7.32
N THR A 239 19.66 -44.25 -6.99
CA THR A 239 20.00 -45.10 -5.84
C THR A 239 21.34 -45.82 -6.08
N PRO A 240 22.31 -45.78 -5.14
CA PRO A 240 23.56 -46.51 -5.29
C PRO A 240 23.33 -48.02 -5.23
N THR A 241 23.92 -48.76 -6.18
CA THR A 241 23.91 -50.23 -6.22
C THR A 241 24.78 -50.78 -5.07
N PRO A 242 24.29 -51.75 -4.27
CA PRO A 242 25.07 -52.30 -3.16
C PRO A 242 26.27 -53.12 -3.66
N THR A 243 27.44 -52.84 -3.08
CA THR A 243 28.68 -53.61 -3.26
C THR A 243 28.65 -54.90 -2.42
N PRO A 244 29.01 -56.08 -2.97
CA PRO A 244 29.01 -57.32 -2.19
C PRO A 244 30.08 -57.35 -1.10
N THR A 245 29.69 -57.75 0.11
CA THR A 245 30.55 -57.91 1.29
C THR A 245 31.35 -59.23 1.23
N PRO A 246 32.65 -59.26 1.55
CA PRO A 246 33.42 -60.51 1.61
C PRO A 246 33.02 -61.39 2.80
N THR A 247 32.91 -62.70 2.55
CA THR A 247 32.53 -63.75 3.51
C THR A 247 33.65 -64.03 4.52
N PRO A 248 33.37 -64.08 5.84
CA PRO A 248 34.38 -64.41 6.85
C PRO A 248 34.74 -65.91 6.89
N THR A 249 36.03 -66.19 7.10
CA THR A 249 36.63 -67.53 7.26
C THR A 249 36.20 -68.19 8.59
N PRO A 250 35.79 -69.48 8.59
CA PRO A 250 35.29 -70.15 9.79
C PRO A 250 36.39 -70.49 10.81
N THR A 251 36.10 -70.22 12.08
CA THR A 251 36.86 -70.70 13.25
C THR A 251 36.18 -71.95 13.80
N ALA A 252 36.95 -73.00 14.12
CA ALA A 252 36.44 -74.28 14.60
C ALA A 252 36.20 -74.31 16.12
N THR A 253 35.39 -75.31 16.55
CA THR A 253 35.19 -75.86 17.93
C THR A 253 33.86 -75.41 18.57
N ALA A 254 33.00 -76.24 19.18
CA ALA A 254 32.93 -77.69 19.46
C ALA A 254 31.45 -78.16 19.42
N THR A 255 31.25 -79.45 19.21
CA THR A 255 29.97 -80.18 19.29
C THR A 255 29.80 -80.76 20.70
N PRO A 256 28.61 -80.68 21.34
CA PRO A 256 27.80 -81.89 21.48
C PRO A 256 26.27 -81.72 21.37
N THR A 257 25.69 -82.68 20.62
CA THR A 257 24.55 -83.56 20.98
C THR A 257 23.11 -83.03 21.06
N ALA A 258 22.42 -83.24 19.93
CA ALA A 258 21.12 -83.91 19.68
C ALA A 258 19.87 -83.75 20.59
N SER A 259 18.74 -83.59 19.88
CA SER A 259 17.43 -84.27 20.02
C SER A 259 16.27 -83.42 20.62
N PRO A 260 14.97 -83.70 20.34
CA PRO A 260 14.30 -83.92 19.05
C PRO A 260 12.89 -83.25 18.88
N THR A 261 12.45 -83.11 17.61
CA THR A 261 11.12 -83.49 17.01
C THR A 261 9.77 -82.78 17.28
N ALA A 262 9.09 -82.51 16.14
CA ALA A 262 7.65 -82.36 15.80
C ALA A 262 6.86 -81.15 16.36
N SER A 263 5.86 -80.54 15.69
CA SER A 263 4.91 -80.98 14.65
C SER A 263 4.24 -79.75 13.97
N PRO A 264 3.45 -79.88 12.88
CA PRO A 264 2.91 -78.78 12.05
C PRO A 264 1.46 -78.37 12.40
N ASP A 265 0.93 -77.28 11.81
CA ASP A 265 -0.27 -77.25 10.94
C ASP A 265 -0.82 -75.81 10.68
N ALA A 266 -1.45 -75.64 9.50
CA ALA A 266 -2.57 -74.74 9.12
C ALA A 266 -2.41 -73.19 9.25
N SER A 267 -3.00 -72.31 8.41
CA SER A 267 -3.88 -72.40 7.24
C SER A 267 -4.14 -70.98 6.69
N ALA A 268 -4.45 -70.92 5.38
CA ALA A 268 -5.32 -69.97 4.65
C ALA A 268 -4.89 -68.53 4.27
N SER A 269 -5.02 -68.32 2.96
CA SER A 269 -5.03 -67.12 2.10
C SER A 269 -6.39 -66.35 2.20
N PRO A 270 -6.65 -65.17 1.55
CA PRO A 270 -6.50 -64.92 0.10
C PRO A 270 -5.85 -63.59 -0.32
N ALA A 271 -5.46 -63.59 -1.60
CA ALA A 271 -4.71 -62.58 -2.34
C ALA A 271 -5.61 -61.66 -3.22
N PRO A 272 -5.04 -60.62 -3.88
CA PRO A 272 -5.71 -59.43 -4.42
C PRO A 272 -5.87 -59.45 -5.97
N THR A 273 -6.45 -58.40 -6.57
CA THR A 273 -6.46 -58.17 -8.05
C THR A 273 -6.57 -56.65 -8.32
N PHE A 274 -5.49 -55.97 -8.76
CA PHE A 274 -5.13 -55.55 -10.15
C PHE A 274 -6.12 -54.53 -10.79
N ALA A 275 -5.78 -53.48 -11.56
CA ALA A 275 -4.56 -52.94 -12.18
C ALA A 275 -4.82 -51.49 -12.72
N PHE A 276 -3.73 -50.74 -12.97
CA PHE A 276 -3.60 -49.42 -13.66
C PHE A 276 -3.76 -49.52 -15.22
N PRO A 277 -3.47 -48.50 -16.11
CA PRO A 277 -3.27 -47.02 -16.04
C PRO A 277 -3.97 -46.16 -17.19
N LEU A 278 -3.74 -44.83 -17.14
CA LEU A 278 -3.97 -43.65 -18.07
C LEU A 278 -3.84 -43.84 -19.63
N PRO A 279 -4.16 -42.86 -20.55
CA PRO A 279 -4.07 -41.37 -20.47
C PRO A 279 -5.13 -40.49 -21.24
N SER A 280 -4.98 -39.15 -21.14
CA SER A 280 -5.63 -38.03 -21.87
C SER A 280 -5.27 -37.97 -23.38
N PRO A 281 -5.97 -37.25 -24.32
CA PRO A 281 -5.88 -35.77 -24.44
C PRO A 281 -7.10 -35.03 -25.06
N SER A 282 -6.88 -33.72 -25.28
CA SER A 282 -7.75 -32.58 -25.60
C SER A 282 -8.34 -32.46 -27.05
N ALA A 283 -9.38 -31.62 -27.17
CA ALA A 283 -9.63 -30.58 -28.21
C ALA A 283 -10.88 -30.68 -29.14
N SER A 284 -11.37 -29.47 -29.49
CA SER A 284 -12.32 -29.06 -30.57
C SER A 284 -13.82 -29.12 -30.22
N GLY A 285 -14.68 -28.14 -30.53
CA GLY A 285 -14.60 -26.92 -31.32
C GLY A 285 -15.98 -26.20 -31.35
N SER A 286 -15.97 -24.90 -31.70
CA SER A 286 -17.12 -23.99 -31.86
C SER A 286 -17.97 -24.27 -33.13
N PRO A 287 -19.20 -23.71 -33.28
CA PRO A 287 -19.42 -22.53 -34.17
C PRO A 287 -20.41 -21.48 -33.58
N THR A 288 -20.23 -20.15 -33.71
CA THR A 288 -20.40 -19.21 -34.88
C THR A 288 -21.87 -18.77 -35.09
N ALA A 289 -22.29 -17.55 -34.68
CA ALA A 289 -22.40 -16.25 -35.42
C ALA A 289 -23.88 -15.80 -35.48
N THR A 290 -24.26 -14.51 -35.37
CA THR A 290 -24.28 -13.48 -36.43
C THR A 290 -24.81 -12.18 -35.78
N ALA A 291 -24.08 -11.07 -35.65
CA ALA A 291 -23.83 -9.94 -36.57
C ALA A 291 -25.01 -8.99 -36.86
N THR A 292 -24.71 -7.67 -36.82
CA THR A 292 -25.30 -6.49 -37.53
C THR A 292 -25.54 -5.33 -36.56
N ALA A 293 -25.27 -4.04 -36.81
CA ALA A 293 -24.27 -3.27 -37.58
C ALA A 293 -24.47 -1.81 -37.12
N ALA A 294 -23.40 -1.02 -37.09
CA ALA A 294 -23.42 0.42 -36.83
C ALA A 294 -23.91 1.24 -38.04
N PRO A 295 -24.15 2.55 -37.86
CA PRO A 295 -23.61 3.51 -38.81
C PRO A 295 -22.78 4.64 -38.18
N LYS A 296 -21.98 5.22 -39.07
CA LYS A 296 -20.89 6.18 -38.93
C LYS A 296 -21.36 7.60 -39.26
N ALA A 297 -20.86 8.61 -38.54
CA ALA A 297 -20.73 10.02 -38.95
C ALA A 297 -20.16 10.83 -37.75
N THR A 298 -19.34 11.88 -37.80
CA THR A 298 -18.48 12.57 -38.78
C THR A 298 -17.68 13.60 -37.93
N ALA A 299 -16.43 13.90 -38.28
CA ALA A 299 -15.61 14.91 -37.60
C ALA A 299 -15.74 16.31 -38.24
N THR A 300 -15.27 17.34 -37.49
CA THR A 300 -14.78 18.70 -37.92
C THR A 300 -15.75 19.88 -37.68
N PRO A 301 -15.31 21.15 -37.44
CA PRO A 301 -14.22 21.72 -36.62
C PRO A 301 -14.70 22.76 -35.55
N SER A 302 -13.73 23.25 -34.77
CA SER A 302 -13.74 24.40 -33.84
C SER A 302 -14.27 25.75 -34.42
N PRO A 303 -14.75 26.66 -33.55
CA PRO A 303 -14.57 28.09 -33.76
C PRO A 303 -13.86 28.80 -32.58
N THR A 304 -12.77 29.51 -32.86
CA THR A 304 -12.32 30.66 -32.07
C THR A 304 -13.24 31.86 -32.40
N PRO A 305 -13.50 32.79 -31.45
CA PRO A 305 -12.83 34.08 -31.62
C PRO A 305 -12.48 34.84 -30.32
N LYS A 306 -11.39 35.61 -30.47
CA LYS A 306 -11.10 36.95 -29.95
C LYS A 306 -10.41 37.17 -28.59
N ALA A 307 -9.29 37.88 -28.76
CA ALA A 307 -8.39 38.50 -27.80
C ALA A 307 -9.04 39.48 -26.80
N SER A 308 -8.50 39.46 -25.57
CA SER A 308 -7.94 40.55 -24.72
C SER A 308 -8.60 41.96 -24.72
N PRO A 309 -8.60 42.66 -23.56
CA PRO A 309 -7.36 43.37 -23.21
C PRO A 309 -6.93 43.30 -21.74
N THR A 310 -5.60 43.32 -21.63
CA THR A 310 -4.71 43.81 -20.57
C THR A 310 -5.30 44.88 -19.62
N PRO A 311 -4.85 44.91 -18.36
CA PRO A 311 -4.44 46.16 -17.75
C PRO A 311 -2.92 46.20 -17.53
N SER A 312 -2.28 47.19 -18.15
CA SER A 312 -0.89 47.57 -17.93
C SER A 312 -0.70 48.17 -16.52
N PRO A 313 0.55 48.23 -16.02
CA PRO A 313 0.84 48.36 -14.60
C PRO A 313 1.06 49.80 -14.10
N THR A 314 1.34 49.89 -12.79
CA THR A 314 2.00 50.96 -12.01
C THR A 314 1.16 52.15 -11.50
N PRO A 315 1.56 52.84 -10.39
CA PRO A 315 2.84 52.75 -9.67
C PRO A 315 2.79 52.56 -8.14
N LYS A 316 3.96 52.12 -7.66
CA LYS A 316 4.48 52.22 -6.29
C LYS A 316 4.09 53.51 -5.57
N THR A 317 3.64 53.36 -4.33
CA THR A 317 3.94 54.31 -3.25
C THR A 317 4.20 53.54 -1.96
N SER A 318 5.47 53.31 -1.64
CA SER A 318 5.90 53.21 -0.24
C SER A 318 5.90 54.61 0.35
N PRO A 319 5.57 54.74 1.63
CA PRO A 319 6.53 55.41 2.51
C PRO A 319 6.84 54.55 3.74
N THR A 320 8.12 54.22 3.85
CA THR A 320 8.94 54.26 5.07
C THR A 320 8.23 54.61 6.38
N SER A 321 8.12 53.62 7.27
CA SER A 321 8.02 53.84 8.71
C SER A 321 9.35 53.47 9.38
N SER A 322 10.11 54.46 9.84
CA SER A 322 11.17 54.27 10.83
C SER A 322 10.68 54.74 12.21
N PRO A 323 11.17 54.14 13.30
CA PRO A 323 10.49 54.14 14.59
C PRO A 323 10.91 55.33 15.46
N LYS A 324 9.97 55.87 16.24
CA LYS A 324 10.24 56.78 17.34
C LYS A 324 9.98 56.06 18.66
N LYS A 325 11.01 55.97 19.48
CA LYS A 325 10.99 55.57 20.90
C LYS A 325 11.46 56.80 21.72
N PRO A 326 11.36 56.78 23.06
CA PRO A 326 10.18 56.94 23.90
C PRO A 326 10.19 58.28 24.67
N GLY A 327 9.05 58.64 25.25
CA GLY A 327 8.92 59.51 26.41
C GLY A 327 8.15 58.76 27.49
#